data_AF-A0A1Q6KIL1-F1
#
_entry.id   AF-A0A1Q6KIL1-F1
#
_cell.length_a   1.000
_cell.length_b   1.000
_cell.length_c   1.000
_cell.angle_alpha   90.00
_cell.angle_beta   90.00
_cell.angle_gamma   90.00
#
_symmetry.space_group_name_H-M   'P 1'
#
loop_
_entity.id
_entity.type
_entity.pdbx_description
1 polymer ?
#
loop_
_entity_poly.entity_id
_entity_poly.type
_entity_poly.pdbx_seq_one_letter_code
_entity_poly.pdbx_strand_id
1 'polypeptide(L)'
;MMHKKVIKLLGALTILLLIVMTPIMVLATNEDVSVVNTQTNEYIIYIKDYTDKNFKYAFTNNASPKEMDLSYINSISDLGGSQGAFLDAETYEKLKNQPIYIWAKDEEENLILNGVQIDFENSLTKENINTIENTTKRIAVEISTSKDSTELTTPVRSEIIEGVKEVAKAGYVKITDSKDAEYYYQRVKTSDSEEYAKLMELAEDINSKYSEMDMYEKVQANEQFYSLYSKLTNEAKWQKVENMEIKQPESTEQSNGTGDKYIVFLKKIAKSGDTTLDAQFLQEYYDYEPNAVIERVETQETTKLPITYDSIALIVILALVVIALVVIFIRMKKLNKKNEEK
;
A
#
# COMPACT_ATOMS: atom_id res chain seq x y z
N MET A 1 24.15 -13.46 -62.63
CA MET A 1 25.51 -13.98 -62.43
C MET A 1 26.08 -13.33 -61.18
N MET A 2 26.25 -14.13 -60.13
CA MET A 2 27.14 -14.01 -58.95
C MET A 2 27.43 -12.61 -58.35
N HIS A 3 26.99 -12.37 -57.10
CA HIS A 3 27.73 -12.61 -55.83
C HIS A 3 28.93 -11.66 -55.65
N LYS A 4 29.24 -11.08 -54.49
CA LYS A 4 28.88 -11.24 -53.08
C LYS A 4 29.52 -10.02 -52.40
N LYS A 5 28.87 -9.44 -51.38
CA LYS A 5 29.55 -9.04 -50.14
C LYS A 5 28.49 -8.86 -49.05
N VAL A 6 28.33 -9.95 -48.31
CA VAL A 6 27.66 -10.02 -47.02
C VAL A 6 28.53 -9.26 -46.03
N ILE A 7 27.99 -8.20 -45.42
CA ILE A 7 28.48 -7.69 -44.14
C ILE A 7 27.32 -7.85 -43.16
N LYS A 8 27.58 -8.70 -42.16
CA LYS A 8 26.72 -8.96 -41.02
C LYS A 8 26.52 -7.65 -40.25
N LEU A 9 25.27 -7.28 -39.97
CA LEU A 9 24.94 -6.54 -38.76
C LEU A 9 23.71 -7.22 -38.14
N LEU A 10 24.03 -8.17 -37.26
CA LEU A 10 23.13 -8.73 -36.27
C LEU A 10 23.13 -7.74 -35.11
N GLY A 11 21.96 -7.24 -34.69
CA GLY A 11 21.83 -6.51 -33.44
C GLY A 11 21.13 -5.16 -33.55
N ALA A 12 19.81 -5.17 -33.42
CA ALA A 12 19.04 -4.03 -32.89
C ALA A 12 17.66 -4.52 -32.43
N LEU A 13 17.62 -4.94 -31.17
CA LEU A 13 16.55 -4.67 -30.21
C LEU A 13 15.09 -4.96 -30.63
N THR A 14 14.73 -6.24 -30.70
CA THR A 14 13.39 -6.64 -30.26
C THR A 14 13.39 -6.67 -28.72
N ILE A 15 12.98 -5.58 -28.08
CA ILE A 15 12.65 -5.59 -26.65
C ILE A 15 11.33 -6.35 -26.52
N LEU A 16 11.47 -7.67 -26.38
CA LEU A 16 10.43 -8.52 -25.85
C LEU A 16 10.20 -8.07 -24.41
N LEU A 17 9.00 -7.57 -24.13
CA LEU A 17 8.47 -7.29 -22.79
C LEU A 17 8.33 -8.63 -22.05
N LEU A 18 9.47 -9.19 -21.66
CA LEU A 18 9.57 -10.18 -20.60
C LEU A 18 9.34 -9.39 -19.32
N ILE A 19 8.08 -9.32 -18.91
CA ILE A 19 7.76 -9.12 -17.49
C ILE A 19 8.35 -10.35 -16.82
N VAL A 20 9.62 -10.22 -16.41
CA VAL A 20 10.22 -11.15 -15.48
C VAL A 20 9.41 -10.93 -14.22
N MET A 21 8.42 -11.79 -13.97
CA MET A 21 7.95 -12.05 -12.62
C MET A 21 9.20 -12.44 -11.83
N THR A 22 9.88 -11.45 -11.25
CA THR A 22 10.84 -11.71 -10.21
C THR A 22 10.04 -12.40 -9.12
N PRO A 23 10.35 -13.65 -8.74
CA PRO A 23 9.75 -14.21 -7.55
C PRO A 23 10.10 -13.23 -6.45
N ILE A 24 9.08 -12.60 -5.86
CA ILE A 24 9.21 -11.89 -4.60
C ILE A 24 9.98 -12.87 -3.72
N MET A 25 11.14 -12.46 -3.19
CA MET A 25 11.84 -13.28 -2.21
C MET A 25 10.94 -13.35 -0.98
N VAL A 26 10.05 -14.36 -0.97
CA VAL A 26 9.21 -14.72 0.15
C VAL A 26 10.13 -15.43 1.13
N LEU A 27 10.55 -14.69 2.16
CA LEU A 27 10.89 -15.32 3.43
C LEU A 27 9.62 -16.07 3.88
N ALA A 28 9.76 -17.37 4.19
CA ALA A 28 8.68 -18.33 4.39
C ALA A 28 7.74 -18.03 5.58
N THR A 29 6.94 -16.97 5.48
CA THR A 29 5.88 -16.60 6.43
C THR A 29 4.58 -16.40 5.65
N ASN A 30 3.61 -17.30 5.87
CA ASN A 30 2.21 -17.19 5.47
C ASN A 30 1.87 -17.15 3.96
N GLU A 31 2.48 -17.98 3.10
CA GLU A 31 2.07 -18.01 1.67
C GLU A 31 0.58 -18.30 1.44
N ASP A 32 -0.10 -18.99 2.36
CA ASP A 32 -1.50 -19.39 2.19
C ASP A 32 -2.49 -18.54 2.98
N VAL A 33 -2.01 -17.62 3.85
CA VAL A 33 -2.88 -16.80 4.71
C VAL A 33 -2.45 -15.35 4.83
N SER A 34 -3.41 -14.47 5.08
CA SER A 34 -3.18 -13.05 5.33
C SER A 34 -3.85 -12.63 6.63
N VAL A 35 -3.14 -11.86 7.46
CA VAL A 35 -3.54 -11.64 8.87
C VAL A 35 -3.77 -10.15 9.14
N VAL A 36 -4.96 -9.83 9.66
CA VAL A 36 -5.33 -8.47 10.08
C VAL A 36 -5.53 -8.47 11.59
N ASN A 37 -4.80 -7.61 12.29
CA ASN A 37 -5.04 -7.34 13.70
C ASN A 37 -6.17 -6.31 13.83
N THR A 38 -7.35 -6.79 14.20
CA THR A 38 -8.54 -5.93 14.27
C THR A 38 -8.57 -5.13 15.57
N GLN A 39 -8.14 -5.74 16.68
CA GLN A 39 -8.07 -5.17 18.03
C GLN A 39 -6.99 -5.87 18.85
N THR A 40 -6.75 -5.43 20.08
CA THR A 40 -5.84 -6.10 21.02
C THR A 40 -6.19 -7.59 21.13
N ASN A 41 -5.25 -8.45 20.73
CA ASN A 41 -5.37 -9.91 20.75
C ASN A 41 -6.48 -10.50 19.86
N GLU A 42 -7.02 -9.74 18.92
CA GLU A 42 -8.04 -10.22 17.98
C GLU A 42 -7.54 -10.11 16.54
N TYR A 43 -7.78 -11.18 15.77
CA TYR A 43 -7.29 -11.29 14.41
C TYR A 43 -8.34 -11.86 13.47
N ILE A 44 -8.35 -11.38 12.24
CA ILE A 44 -9.02 -12.03 11.11
C ILE A 44 -7.94 -12.56 10.17
N ILE A 45 -8.07 -13.84 9.81
CA ILE A 45 -7.16 -14.56 8.93
C ILE A 45 -7.92 -14.89 7.64
N TYR A 46 -7.45 -14.38 6.51
CA TYR A 46 -7.97 -14.68 5.19
C TYR A 46 -7.14 -15.79 4.55
N ILE A 47 -7.82 -16.79 3.99
CA ILE A 47 -7.18 -17.94 3.34
C ILE A 47 -7.21 -17.68 1.83
N LYS A 48 -6.06 -17.86 1.19
CA LYS A 48 -5.91 -17.76 -0.27
C LYS A 48 -6.95 -18.63 -0.99
N ASP A 49 -7.55 -18.12 -2.07
CA ASP A 49 -8.58 -18.78 -2.89
C ASP A 49 -9.90 -19.14 -2.17
N TYR A 50 -10.06 -18.72 -0.90
CA TYR A 50 -11.23 -19.04 -0.06
C TYR A 50 -11.88 -17.80 0.57
N THR A 51 -11.55 -16.59 0.11
CA THR A 51 -12.19 -15.37 0.61
C THR A 51 -13.62 -15.17 0.07
N ASP A 52 -14.02 -15.90 -0.96
CA ASP A 52 -15.37 -15.85 -1.56
C ASP A 52 -16.21 -17.10 -1.24
N LYS A 53 -15.67 -18.04 -0.45
CA LYS A 53 -16.28 -19.35 -0.15
C LYS A 53 -16.33 -19.58 1.34
N ASN A 54 -17.41 -20.19 1.83
CA ASN A 54 -17.44 -20.62 3.22
C ASN A 54 -16.41 -21.73 3.43
N PHE A 55 -15.83 -21.75 4.63
CA PHE A 55 -14.95 -22.82 5.05
C PHE A 55 -15.11 -23.06 6.56
N LYS A 56 -14.50 -24.13 7.07
CA LYS A 56 -14.36 -24.37 8.50
C LYS A 56 -12.92 -24.25 8.89
N TYR A 57 -12.64 -23.76 10.09
CA TYR A 57 -11.29 -23.60 10.60
C TYR A 57 -11.16 -24.01 12.07
N ALA A 58 -9.94 -24.33 12.47
CA ALA A 58 -9.57 -24.60 13.86
C ALA A 58 -8.19 -24.01 14.18
N PHE A 59 -8.04 -23.51 15.40
CA PHE A 59 -6.74 -23.06 15.93
C PHE A 59 -6.19 -24.05 16.94
N THR A 60 -4.88 -24.22 16.95
CA THR A 60 -4.20 -25.15 17.85
C THR A 60 -2.77 -24.69 18.13
N ASN A 61 -2.21 -25.13 19.25
CA ASN A 61 -0.77 -25.00 19.55
C ASN A 61 0.03 -26.26 19.17
N ASN A 62 -0.65 -27.31 18.68
CA ASN A 62 -0.01 -28.53 18.21
C ASN A 62 0.20 -28.44 16.69
N ALA A 63 1.46 -28.52 16.25
CA ALA A 63 1.83 -28.50 14.83
C ALA A 63 1.33 -29.72 14.04
N SER A 64 1.03 -30.84 14.72
CA SER A 64 0.55 -32.07 14.07
C SER A 64 -0.48 -32.77 14.96
N PRO A 65 -1.67 -32.15 15.14
CA PRO A 65 -2.77 -32.77 15.85
C PRO A 65 -3.33 -33.93 15.03
N LYS A 66 -4.00 -34.88 15.70
CA LYS A 66 -4.91 -35.76 14.95
C LYS A 66 -6.10 -34.90 14.54
N GLU A 67 -6.50 -35.00 13.28
CA GLU A 67 -7.56 -34.15 12.72
C GLU A 67 -8.88 -34.22 13.49
N MET A 68 -9.21 -35.39 14.05
CA MET A 68 -10.41 -35.59 14.89
C MET A 68 -10.36 -34.84 16.23
N ASP A 69 -9.19 -34.41 16.67
CA ASP A 69 -9.01 -33.68 17.93
C ASP A 69 -9.22 -32.16 17.74
N LEU A 70 -9.37 -31.70 16.49
CA LEU A 70 -9.60 -30.30 16.16
C LEU A 70 -11.08 -29.92 16.28
N SER A 71 -11.34 -28.80 16.94
CA SER A 71 -12.68 -28.22 17.06
C SER A 71 -12.91 -27.20 15.94
N TYR A 72 -13.42 -27.68 14.81
CA TYR A 72 -13.72 -26.85 13.65
C TYR A 72 -14.96 -25.97 13.86
N ILE A 73 -14.85 -24.69 13.50
CA ILE A 73 -15.95 -23.72 13.47
C ILE A 73 -16.04 -23.07 12.08
N ASN A 74 -17.19 -22.51 11.74
CA ASN A 74 -17.41 -21.91 10.43
C ASN A 74 -16.69 -20.56 10.29
N SER A 75 -16.25 -20.24 9.07
CA SER A 75 -15.80 -18.91 8.66
C SER A 75 -16.86 -17.85 8.94
N ILE A 76 -16.42 -16.61 9.09
CA ILE A 76 -17.28 -15.45 9.22
C ILE A 76 -17.18 -14.58 7.97
N SER A 77 -18.30 -14.01 7.55
CA SER A 77 -18.32 -12.97 6.52
C SER A 77 -17.97 -11.63 7.13
N ASP A 78 -17.06 -10.89 6.50
CA ASP A 78 -16.85 -9.47 6.78
C ASP A 78 -17.94 -8.59 6.13
N LEU A 79 -17.85 -7.29 6.40
CA LEU A 79 -18.81 -6.31 5.89
C LEU A 79 -18.72 -6.12 4.36
N GLY A 80 -17.61 -6.53 3.74
CA GLY A 80 -17.43 -6.59 2.30
C GLY A 80 -17.91 -7.90 1.68
N GLY A 81 -18.39 -8.85 2.50
CA GLY A 81 -18.84 -10.18 2.05
C GLY A 81 -17.74 -11.22 1.97
N SER A 82 -16.50 -10.88 2.32
CA SER A 82 -15.37 -11.81 2.26
C SER A 82 -15.32 -12.72 3.48
N GLN A 83 -14.94 -13.97 3.28
CA GLN A 83 -14.87 -15.01 4.31
C GLN A 83 -13.50 -15.02 5.00
N GLY A 84 -13.51 -15.06 6.33
CA GLY A 84 -12.30 -15.10 7.15
C GLY A 84 -12.44 -15.97 8.40
N ALA A 85 -11.31 -16.43 8.92
CA ALA A 85 -11.21 -17.09 10.21
C ALA A 85 -10.99 -16.05 11.31
N PHE A 86 -11.84 -16.02 12.31
CA PHE A 86 -11.72 -15.09 13.43
C PHE A 86 -11.07 -15.76 14.64
N LEU A 87 -9.93 -15.21 15.05
CA LEU A 87 -9.25 -15.53 16.30
C LEU A 87 -9.61 -14.48 17.34
N ASP A 88 -10.54 -14.84 18.23
CA ASP A 88 -10.96 -13.96 19.33
C ASP A 88 -9.91 -13.90 20.45
N ALA A 89 -10.01 -12.87 21.30
CA ALA A 89 -9.06 -12.63 22.38
C ALA A 89 -9.02 -13.76 23.43
N GLU A 90 -10.13 -14.44 23.72
CA GLU A 90 -10.15 -15.53 24.70
C GLU A 90 -9.40 -16.76 24.15
N THR A 91 -9.61 -17.09 22.88
CA THR A 91 -8.90 -18.16 22.19
C THR A 91 -7.42 -17.82 22.02
N TYR A 92 -7.09 -16.60 21.62
CA TYR A 92 -5.70 -16.13 21.54
C TYR A 92 -4.97 -16.24 22.89
N GLU A 93 -5.58 -15.74 23.98
CA GLU A 93 -4.98 -15.76 25.32
C GLU A 93 -4.66 -17.18 25.81
N LYS A 94 -5.47 -18.17 25.44
CA LYS A 94 -5.22 -19.59 25.76
C LYS A 94 -4.04 -20.17 24.97
N LEU A 95 -3.79 -19.68 23.76
CA LEU A 95 -2.83 -20.26 22.82
C LEU A 95 -1.49 -19.51 22.74
N LYS A 96 -1.45 -18.20 23.07
CA LYS A 96 -0.34 -17.26 22.80
C LYS A 96 1.04 -17.64 23.35
N ASN A 97 1.12 -18.56 24.31
CA ASN A 97 2.40 -18.98 24.91
C ASN A 97 3.16 -20.00 24.05
N GLN A 98 2.57 -20.43 22.93
CA GLN A 98 3.15 -21.33 21.94
C GLN A 98 2.77 -20.84 20.53
N PRO A 99 3.48 -21.28 19.48
CA PRO A 99 3.06 -21.00 18.10
C PRO A 99 1.61 -21.44 17.86
N ILE A 100 0.83 -20.58 17.21
CA ILE A 100 -0.57 -20.86 16.87
C ILE A 100 -0.62 -21.32 15.42
N TYR A 101 -1.30 -22.43 15.16
CA TYR A 101 -1.50 -23.00 13.84
C TYR A 101 -2.97 -22.94 13.45
N ILE A 102 -3.26 -22.65 12.18
CA ILE A 102 -4.59 -22.74 11.58
C ILE A 102 -4.69 -23.97 10.69
N TRP A 103 -5.81 -24.67 10.86
CA TRP A 103 -6.26 -25.77 10.01
C TRP A 103 -7.58 -25.36 9.39
N ALA A 104 -7.83 -25.73 8.13
CA ALA A 104 -9.08 -25.38 7.48
C ALA A 104 -9.56 -26.45 6.51
N LYS A 105 -10.88 -26.51 6.34
CA LYS A 105 -11.59 -27.39 5.42
C LYS A 105 -12.63 -26.64 4.61
N ASP A 106 -12.89 -27.10 3.40
CA ASP A 106 -14.04 -26.63 2.63
C ASP A 106 -15.37 -27.23 3.14
N GLU A 107 -16.48 -26.85 2.50
CA GLU A 107 -17.81 -27.37 2.82
C GLU A 107 -17.96 -28.88 2.55
N GLU A 108 -17.11 -29.45 1.69
CA GLU A 108 -17.08 -30.88 1.35
C GLU A 108 -16.17 -31.69 2.31
N GLU A 109 -15.66 -31.06 3.37
CA GLU A 109 -14.73 -31.63 4.36
C GLU A 109 -13.34 -31.96 3.80
N ASN A 110 -12.98 -31.45 2.62
CA ASN A 110 -11.61 -31.57 2.11
C ASN A 110 -10.69 -30.59 2.85
N LEU A 111 -9.48 -31.04 3.17
CA LEU A 111 -8.49 -30.19 3.84
C LEU A 111 -7.94 -29.15 2.86
N ILE A 112 -8.04 -27.86 3.22
CA ILE A 112 -7.59 -26.71 2.42
C ILE A 112 -6.38 -26.02 3.04
N LEU A 113 -6.20 -26.12 4.36
CA LEU A 113 -4.97 -25.72 5.06
C LEU A 113 -4.53 -26.82 6.02
N ASN A 114 -3.26 -27.20 5.88
CA ASN A 114 -2.63 -28.26 6.67
C ASN A 114 -1.68 -27.68 7.72
N GLY A 115 -2.25 -27.14 8.80
CA GLY A 115 -1.48 -26.68 9.95
C GLY A 115 -0.49 -25.57 9.65
N VAL A 116 -0.97 -24.47 9.09
CA VAL A 116 -0.14 -23.28 8.82
C VAL A 116 0.11 -22.53 10.11
N GLN A 117 1.38 -22.33 10.47
CA GLN A 117 1.74 -21.47 11.60
C GLN A 117 1.41 -20.02 11.26
N ILE A 118 0.69 -19.33 12.15
CA ILE A 118 0.32 -17.93 11.95
C ILE A 118 1.44 -17.04 12.48
N ASP A 119 1.99 -16.20 11.60
CA ASP A 119 2.80 -15.04 11.99
C ASP A 119 1.91 -13.82 12.27
N PHE A 120 2.02 -13.27 13.49
CA PHE A 120 1.29 -12.08 13.93
C PHE A 120 2.15 -10.80 13.90
N GLU A 121 3.47 -10.92 13.78
CA GLU A 121 4.41 -9.79 13.94
C GLU A 121 4.18 -8.68 12.91
N ASN A 122 3.87 -9.06 11.68
CA ASN A 122 3.69 -8.13 10.56
C ASN A 122 2.22 -7.86 10.22
N SER A 123 1.28 -8.32 11.06
CA SER A 123 -0.15 -8.18 10.79
C SER A 123 -0.58 -6.72 10.65
N LEU A 124 -1.46 -6.44 9.69
CA LEU A 124 -2.01 -5.11 9.50
C LEU A 124 -2.90 -4.73 10.67
N THR A 125 -2.52 -3.69 11.40
CA THR A 125 -3.34 -3.10 12.46
C THR A 125 -4.36 -2.11 11.87
N LYS A 126 -5.37 -1.75 12.66
CA LYS A 126 -6.27 -0.64 12.36
C LYS A 126 -5.54 0.67 12.04
N GLU A 127 -4.46 0.97 12.76
CA GLU A 127 -3.67 2.19 12.57
C GLU A 127 -2.89 2.15 11.26
N ASN A 128 -2.31 0.98 10.92
CA ASN A 128 -1.63 0.76 9.65
C ASN A 128 -2.62 0.96 8.49
N ILE A 129 -3.79 0.33 8.56
CA ILE A 129 -4.88 0.46 7.57
C ILE A 129 -5.27 1.93 7.39
N ASN A 130 -5.54 2.64 8.48
CA ASN A 130 -5.90 4.06 8.40
C ASN A 130 -4.77 4.92 7.81
N THR A 131 -3.51 4.55 8.07
CA THR A 131 -2.36 5.18 7.42
C THR A 131 -2.37 4.89 5.93
N ILE A 132 -2.53 3.66 5.49
CA ILE A 132 -2.52 3.38 4.05
C ILE A 132 -3.66 4.15 3.35
N GLU A 133 -4.86 4.14 3.94
CA GLU A 133 -6.04 4.75 3.32
C GLU A 133 -6.02 6.28 3.19
N ASN A 134 -5.21 6.92 4.01
CA ASN A 134 -5.06 8.37 4.03
C ASN A 134 -3.72 8.82 3.47
N THR A 135 -2.86 7.91 2.98
CA THR A 135 -1.64 8.32 2.30
C THR A 135 -2.01 9.12 1.06
N THR A 136 -1.25 10.17 0.76
CA THR A 136 -1.53 11.26 -0.20
C THR A 136 -2.51 12.33 0.28
N LYS A 137 -3.21 12.11 1.41
CA LYS A 137 -4.32 12.96 1.89
C LYS A 137 -4.09 13.54 3.29
N ARG A 138 -3.11 13.04 4.05
CA ARG A 138 -2.86 13.48 5.43
C ARG A 138 -2.28 14.89 5.50
N ILE A 139 -1.50 15.27 4.50
CA ILE A 139 -0.97 16.62 4.34
C ILE A 139 -1.57 17.19 3.06
N ALA A 140 -2.39 18.23 3.20
CA ALA A 140 -3.02 18.88 2.05
C ALA A 140 -1.97 19.57 1.18
N VAL A 141 -1.96 19.22 -0.11
CA VAL A 141 -1.08 19.79 -1.11
C VAL A 141 -1.85 20.17 -2.38
N GLU A 142 -1.28 21.10 -3.14
CA GLU A 142 -1.64 21.45 -4.49
C GLU A 142 -0.46 21.10 -5.40
N ILE A 143 -0.71 20.32 -6.45
CA ILE A 143 0.32 19.85 -7.38
C ILE A 143 0.14 20.57 -8.72
N SER A 144 1.22 21.15 -9.23
CA SER A 144 1.23 21.75 -10.57
C SER A 144 1.10 20.66 -11.62
N THR A 145 -0.09 20.52 -12.20
CA THR A 145 -0.45 19.47 -13.15
C THR A 145 -0.66 19.96 -14.58
N SER A 146 -0.53 21.27 -14.83
CA SER A 146 -0.71 21.83 -16.18
C SER A 146 0.48 22.69 -16.64
N LYS A 147 0.57 22.84 -17.95
CA LYS A 147 1.45 23.80 -18.63
C LYS A 147 1.26 25.21 -18.06
N ASP A 148 0.00 25.66 -17.95
CA ASP A 148 -0.35 26.99 -17.48
C ASP A 148 0.10 27.24 -16.03
N SER A 149 -0.06 26.26 -15.13
CA SER A 149 0.38 26.41 -13.73
C SER A 149 1.90 26.45 -13.61
N THR A 150 2.59 25.70 -14.48
CA THR A 150 4.06 25.68 -14.54
C THR A 150 4.63 26.97 -15.13
N GLU A 151 3.93 27.61 -16.08
CA GLU A 151 4.36 28.89 -16.64
C GLU A 151 4.29 30.04 -15.65
N LEU A 152 3.45 29.96 -14.62
CA LEU A 152 3.36 30.96 -13.57
C LEU A 152 4.48 30.86 -12.53
N THR A 153 5.28 29.79 -12.56
CA THR A 153 6.37 29.61 -11.59
C THR A 153 7.58 30.49 -11.90
N THR A 154 8.38 30.71 -10.86
CA THR A 154 9.67 31.39 -11.01
C THR A 154 10.66 30.47 -11.72
N PRO A 155 11.48 31.01 -12.64
CA PRO A 155 12.55 30.24 -13.27
C PRO A 155 13.43 29.51 -12.27
N VAL A 156 13.66 28.24 -12.52
CA VAL A 156 14.61 27.41 -11.76
C VAL A 156 16.02 27.50 -12.34
N ARG A 157 16.11 27.68 -13.67
CA ARG A 157 17.33 27.95 -14.41
C ARG A 157 17.12 29.11 -15.39
N SER A 158 18.13 29.95 -15.58
CA SER A 158 18.13 31.02 -16.59
C SER A 158 19.56 31.29 -17.03
N GLU A 159 19.92 30.84 -18.22
CA GLU A 159 21.30 30.89 -18.73
C GLU A 159 21.34 31.24 -20.22
N ILE A 160 22.55 31.51 -20.73
CA ILE A 160 22.75 31.80 -22.16
C ILE A 160 23.51 30.62 -22.76
N ILE A 161 22.84 29.87 -23.63
CA ILE A 161 23.40 28.73 -24.36
C ILE A 161 23.44 29.13 -25.84
N GLU A 162 24.63 29.04 -26.45
CA GLU A 162 24.85 29.39 -27.87
C GLU A 162 24.34 30.79 -28.28
N GLY A 163 24.32 31.74 -27.34
CA GLY A 163 23.85 33.12 -27.57
C GLY A 163 22.34 33.31 -27.43
N VAL A 164 21.59 32.27 -27.07
CA VAL A 164 20.15 32.30 -26.78
C VAL A 164 19.93 32.23 -25.28
N LYS A 165 19.04 33.07 -24.74
CA LYS A 165 18.62 32.99 -23.34
C LYS A 165 17.63 31.84 -23.18
N GLU A 166 18.04 30.78 -22.50
CA GLU A 166 17.21 29.66 -22.11
C GLU A 166 16.75 29.85 -20.66
N VAL A 167 15.48 29.58 -20.40
CA VAL A 167 14.88 29.64 -19.05
C VAL A 167 14.19 28.31 -18.80
N ALA A 168 14.43 27.66 -17.67
CA ALA A 168 13.68 26.46 -17.29
C ALA A 168 12.69 26.80 -16.17
N LYS A 169 11.47 26.24 -16.26
CA LYS A 169 10.45 26.30 -15.22
C LYS A 169 10.02 24.89 -14.84
N ALA A 170 10.01 24.63 -13.54
CA ALA A 170 9.54 23.38 -12.98
C ALA A 170 8.20 23.61 -12.26
N GLY A 171 7.35 22.59 -12.25
CA GLY A 171 6.16 22.59 -11.40
C GLY A 171 6.52 22.49 -9.91
N TYR A 172 5.51 22.34 -9.08
CA TYR A 172 5.66 22.30 -7.63
C TYR A 172 4.72 21.31 -6.97
N VAL A 173 5.08 20.94 -5.74
CA VAL A 173 4.15 20.48 -4.70
C VAL A 173 4.07 21.58 -3.66
N LYS A 174 2.90 22.22 -3.54
CA LYS A 174 2.68 23.33 -2.62
C LYS A 174 1.81 22.85 -1.48
N ILE A 175 2.30 23.01 -0.26
CA ILE A 175 1.56 22.63 0.94
C ILE A 175 0.47 23.67 1.18
N THR A 176 -0.78 23.22 1.16
CA THR A 176 -2.00 24.03 1.39
C THR A 176 -2.62 23.75 2.77
N ASP A 177 -1.98 22.88 3.55
CA ASP A 177 -2.27 22.60 4.96
C ASP A 177 -1.94 23.81 5.87
N SER A 178 -2.14 23.63 7.18
CA SER A 178 -1.96 24.62 8.23
C SER A 178 -0.60 25.34 8.15
N LYS A 179 -0.64 26.68 8.11
CA LYS A 179 0.56 27.54 8.17
C LYS A 179 1.25 27.54 9.54
N ASP A 180 0.60 26.97 10.55
CA ASP A 180 1.08 26.95 11.92
C ASP A 180 1.99 25.76 12.24
N ALA A 181 2.26 24.88 11.27
CA ALA A 181 3.13 23.73 11.40
C ALA A 181 4.45 23.93 10.66
N GLU A 182 5.48 23.19 11.07
CA GLU A 182 6.70 23.05 10.29
C GLU A 182 6.60 21.85 9.35
N TYR A 183 7.10 22.01 8.13
CA TYR A 183 7.08 20.96 7.13
C TYR A 183 8.49 20.61 6.68
N TYR A 184 8.69 19.33 6.42
CA TYR A 184 9.91 18.75 5.92
C TYR A 184 9.57 17.79 4.78
N TYR A 185 10.51 17.58 3.89
CA TYR A 185 10.33 16.68 2.77
C TYR A 185 11.60 15.89 2.45
N GLN A 186 11.44 14.79 1.74
CA GLN A 186 12.49 14.18 0.95
C GLN A 186 11.90 13.82 -0.42
N ARG A 187 12.64 14.13 -1.47
CA ARG A 187 12.31 13.73 -2.83
C ARG A 187 13.30 12.66 -3.29
N VAL A 188 12.80 11.61 -3.92
CA VAL A 188 13.60 10.49 -4.44
C VAL A 188 13.09 10.05 -5.80
N LYS A 189 13.97 9.73 -6.74
CA LYS A 189 13.55 9.10 -8.00
C LYS A 189 13.34 7.61 -7.77
N THR A 190 12.38 7.04 -8.47
CA THR A 190 12.15 5.58 -8.42
C THR A 190 13.33 4.80 -8.98
N SER A 191 14.09 5.38 -9.90
CA SER A 191 15.34 4.82 -10.44
C SER A 191 16.50 4.79 -9.44
N ASP A 192 16.41 5.53 -8.32
CA ASP A 192 17.50 5.63 -7.34
C ASP A 192 17.63 4.35 -6.49
N SER A 193 16.56 3.55 -6.38
CA SER A 193 16.54 2.32 -5.59
C SER A 193 15.40 1.39 -6.04
N GLU A 194 15.67 0.07 -6.05
CA GLU A 194 14.63 -0.96 -6.24
C GLU A 194 13.49 -0.82 -5.23
N GLU A 195 13.78 -0.36 -4.01
CA GLU A 195 12.77 -0.14 -2.96
C GLU A 195 11.82 1.02 -3.30
N TYR A 196 12.34 2.11 -3.89
CA TYR A 196 11.49 3.22 -4.32
C TYR A 196 10.65 2.85 -5.54
N ALA A 197 11.23 2.11 -6.49
CA ALA A 197 10.48 1.56 -7.61
C ALA A 197 9.36 0.63 -7.13
N LYS A 198 9.64 -0.26 -6.17
CA LYS A 198 8.64 -1.18 -5.64
C LYS A 198 7.53 -0.47 -4.87
N LEU A 199 7.86 0.56 -4.08
CA LEU A 199 6.84 1.35 -3.38
C LEU A 199 5.91 2.08 -4.37
N MET A 200 6.46 2.63 -5.46
CA MET A 200 5.68 3.26 -6.52
C MET A 200 4.75 2.24 -7.21
N GLU A 201 5.26 1.06 -7.57
CA GLU A 201 4.46 -0.01 -8.19
C GLU A 201 3.31 -0.45 -7.27
N LEU A 202 3.59 -0.70 -5.98
CA LEU A 202 2.56 -1.05 -5.00
C LEU A 202 1.51 0.05 -4.89
N ALA A 203 1.93 1.33 -4.92
CA ALA A 203 0.99 2.43 -4.88
C ALA A 203 0.07 2.44 -6.12
N GLU A 204 0.61 2.22 -7.31
CA GLU A 204 -0.15 2.17 -8.56
C GLU A 204 -1.10 0.96 -8.61
N ASP A 205 -0.66 -0.20 -8.11
CA ASP A 205 -1.46 -1.42 -8.06
C ASP A 205 -2.64 -1.29 -7.10
N ILE A 206 -2.43 -0.76 -5.88
CA ILE A 206 -3.51 -0.49 -4.91
C ILE A 206 -4.48 0.59 -5.44
N ASN A 207 -4.10 1.37 -6.45
CA ASN A 207 -4.99 2.40 -7.01
C ASN A 207 -5.82 1.89 -8.17
N SER A 208 -5.21 1.05 -9.00
CA SER A 208 -5.78 0.64 -10.29
C SER A 208 -6.42 -0.74 -10.26
N LYS A 209 -5.88 -1.67 -9.47
CA LYS A 209 -6.28 -3.09 -9.46
C LYS A 209 -7.01 -3.51 -8.19
N TYR A 210 -7.13 -2.61 -7.22
CA TYR A 210 -7.64 -2.96 -5.89
C TYR A 210 -9.05 -3.53 -5.89
N SER A 211 -9.92 -3.09 -6.79
CA SER A 211 -11.27 -3.66 -6.92
C SER A 211 -11.31 -5.06 -7.54
N GLU A 212 -10.22 -5.48 -8.19
CA GLU A 212 -10.08 -6.79 -8.81
C GLU A 212 -9.47 -7.82 -7.85
N MET A 213 -8.76 -7.34 -6.81
CA MET A 213 -8.11 -8.17 -5.81
C MET A 213 -9.12 -8.81 -4.85
N ASP A 214 -8.88 -10.07 -4.53
CA ASP A 214 -9.56 -10.72 -3.42
C ASP A 214 -9.08 -10.17 -2.05
N MET A 215 -9.75 -10.53 -0.96
CA MET A 215 -9.41 -9.94 0.35
C MET A 215 -8.04 -10.38 0.86
N TYR A 216 -7.59 -11.59 0.50
CA TYR A 216 -6.27 -12.08 0.86
C TYR A 216 -5.20 -11.25 0.14
N GLU A 217 -5.36 -11.00 -1.16
CA GLU A 217 -4.46 -10.18 -1.99
C GLU A 217 -4.45 -8.72 -1.52
N LYS A 218 -5.63 -8.16 -1.19
CA LYS A 218 -5.75 -6.80 -0.62
C LYS A 218 -4.91 -6.67 0.64
N VAL A 219 -5.03 -7.61 1.58
CA VAL A 219 -4.26 -7.57 2.84
C VAL A 219 -2.75 -7.64 2.55
N GLN A 220 -2.29 -8.54 1.67
CA GLN A 220 -0.87 -8.64 1.33
C GLN A 220 -0.32 -7.37 0.67
N ALA A 221 -1.03 -6.80 -0.31
CA ALA A 221 -0.60 -5.59 -1.00
C ALA A 221 -0.46 -4.42 -0.02
N ASN A 222 -1.43 -4.26 0.89
CA ASN A 222 -1.40 -3.24 1.93
C ASN A 222 -0.26 -3.46 2.95
N GLU A 223 0.00 -4.70 3.35
CA GLU A 223 1.09 -5.04 4.27
C GLU A 223 2.45 -4.69 3.67
N GLN A 224 2.69 -5.12 2.42
CA GLN A 224 3.91 -4.81 1.68
C GLN A 224 4.08 -3.31 1.50
N PHE A 225 3.02 -2.60 1.11
CA PHE A 225 3.05 -1.15 0.96
C PHE A 225 3.39 -0.45 2.27
N TYR A 226 2.71 -0.79 3.37
CA TYR A 226 2.94 -0.15 4.66
C TYR A 226 4.33 -0.42 5.21
N SER A 227 4.79 -1.67 5.15
CA SER A 227 6.13 -2.06 5.59
C SER A 227 7.20 -1.24 4.87
N LEU A 228 7.11 -1.17 3.54
CA LEU A 228 8.07 -0.44 2.72
C LEU A 228 7.96 1.08 2.92
N TYR A 229 6.74 1.63 2.95
CA TYR A 229 6.49 3.04 3.25
C TYR A 229 7.05 3.46 4.62
N SER A 230 6.79 2.67 5.65
CA SER A 230 7.25 2.91 7.02
C SER A 230 8.78 2.87 7.10
N LYS A 231 9.40 1.84 6.50
CA LYS A 231 10.87 1.75 6.41
C LYS A 231 11.46 3.00 5.75
N LEU A 232 11.00 3.34 4.55
CA LEU A 232 11.58 4.41 3.74
C LEU A 232 11.36 5.81 4.35
N THR A 233 10.23 6.04 5.04
CA THR A 233 9.99 7.30 5.76
C THR A 233 10.83 7.42 7.04
N ASN A 234 11.16 6.31 7.72
CA ASN A 234 12.06 6.30 8.87
C ASN A 234 13.52 6.55 8.47
N GLU A 235 13.93 6.06 7.30
CA GLU A 235 15.28 6.28 6.75
C GLU A 235 15.41 7.63 6.03
N ALA A 236 14.33 8.41 5.98
CA ALA A 236 14.28 9.60 5.17
C ALA A 236 15.22 10.71 5.64
N LYS A 237 15.94 11.31 4.68
CA LYS A 237 16.83 12.46 4.88
C LYS A 237 16.03 13.75 4.70
N TRP A 238 15.35 14.13 5.77
CA TRP A 238 14.45 15.28 5.81
C TRP A 238 15.17 16.62 5.60
N GLN A 239 14.65 17.41 4.66
CA GLN A 239 15.00 18.82 4.47
C GLN A 239 13.78 19.70 4.75
N LYS A 240 14.00 20.90 5.31
CA LYS A 240 12.90 21.81 5.65
C LYS A 240 12.24 22.35 4.37
N VAL A 241 10.91 22.41 4.36
CA VAL A 241 10.16 23.06 3.29
C VAL A 241 10.23 24.57 3.51
N GLU A 242 10.64 25.29 2.47
CA GLU A 242 10.66 26.75 2.46
C GLU A 242 9.47 27.27 1.64
N ASN A 243 8.86 28.37 2.09
CA ASN A 243 7.73 29.01 1.41
C ASN A 243 6.53 28.08 1.12
N MET A 244 6.40 26.98 1.87
CA MET A 244 5.37 25.94 1.67
C MET A 244 5.44 25.31 0.27
N GLU A 245 6.59 25.37 -0.41
CA GLU A 245 6.75 24.92 -1.78
C GLU A 245 7.92 23.96 -1.91
N ILE A 246 7.68 22.85 -2.59
CA ILE A 246 8.69 21.87 -2.97
C ILE A 246 8.75 21.90 -4.49
N LYS A 247 9.87 22.37 -5.02
CA LYS A 247 10.09 22.42 -6.46
C LYS A 247 10.19 21.02 -7.04
N GLN A 248 9.67 20.82 -8.25
CA GLN A 248 9.92 19.60 -9.01
C GLN A 248 11.38 19.54 -9.49
N PRO A 249 11.90 18.34 -9.82
CA PRO A 249 13.21 18.22 -10.45
C PRO A 249 13.27 18.99 -11.76
N GLU A 250 14.45 19.53 -12.10
CA GLU A 250 14.67 20.07 -13.44
C GLU A 250 14.81 18.91 -14.43
N SER A 251 14.26 19.07 -15.63
CA SER A 251 14.68 18.24 -16.75
C SER A 251 16.13 18.54 -17.05
N THR A 252 16.92 17.48 -17.17
CA THR A 252 18.25 17.57 -17.78
C THR A 252 18.21 17.23 -19.27
N GLU A 253 17.05 16.79 -19.78
CA GLU A 253 16.88 16.38 -21.17
C GLU A 253 16.01 17.39 -21.92
N GLN A 254 16.52 17.84 -23.07
CA GLN A 254 15.77 18.63 -24.05
C GLN A 254 14.80 17.69 -24.80
N SER A 255 13.78 17.20 -24.09
CA SER A 255 12.84 16.20 -24.58
C SER A 255 11.39 16.61 -24.32
N ASN A 256 10.49 16.00 -25.09
CA ASN A 256 9.04 16.16 -24.93
C ASN A 256 8.46 14.80 -24.53
N GLY A 257 7.59 14.78 -23.52
CA GLY A 257 6.86 13.59 -23.07
C GLY A 257 7.12 13.21 -21.62
N THR A 258 6.79 11.97 -21.26
CA THR A 258 6.87 11.48 -19.86
C THR A 258 8.31 11.29 -19.40
N GLY A 259 8.66 11.88 -18.26
CA GLY A 259 9.99 11.80 -17.62
C GLY A 259 10.09 10.69 -16.56
N ASP A 260 10.83 10.92 -15.48
CA ASP A 260 11.00 9.95 -14.40
C ASP A 260 9.83 9.94 -13.40
N LYS A 261 9.51 8.75 -12.87
CA LYS A 261 8.66 8.61 -11.67
C LYS A 261 9.46 8.95 -10.42
N TYR A 262 8.85 9.68 -9.50
CA TYR A 262 9.47 10.08 -8.24
C TYR A 262 8.46 10.13 -7.09
N ILE A 263 8.98 10.05 -5.87
CA ILE A 263 8.19 10.10 -4.64
C ILE A 263 8.61 11.34 -3.84
N VAL A 264 7.62 12.07 -3.33
CA VAL A 264 7.84 13.15 -2.36
C VAL A 264 7.31 12.69 -1.02
N PHE A 265 8.21 12.28 -0.13
CA PHE A 265 7.88 12.07 1.28
C PHE A 265 7.71 13.42 1.97
N LEU A 266 6.70 13.53 2.81
CA LEU A 266 6.33 14.73 3.55
C LEU A 266 6.28 14.42 5.03
N LYS A 267 6.72 15.37 5.85
CA LYS A 267 6.62 15.32 7.30
C LYS A 267 6.14 16.66 7.82
N LYS A 268 5.07 16.63 8.60
CA LYS A 268 4.51 17.78 9.32
C LYS A 268 4.82 17.63 10.81
N ILE A 269 5.24 18.71 11.45
CA ILE A 269 5.35 18.84 12.90
C ILE A 269 4.40 19.95 13.33
N ALA A 270 3.30 19.57 13.98
CA ALA A 270 2.30 20.50 14.49
C ALA A 270 2.85 21.31 15.68
N LYS A 271 2.19 22.43 16.04
CA LYS A 271 2.55 23.22 17.24
C LYS A 271 2.53 22.41 18.54
N SER A 272 1.66 21.39 18.61
CA SER A 272 1.58 20.45 19.73
C SER A 272 2.79 19.52 19.85
N GLY A 273 3.63 19.44 18.80
CA GLY A 273 4.72 18.47 18.68
C GLY A 273 4.33 17.20 17.93
N ASP A 274 3.05 17.03 17.58
CA ASP A 274 2.57 15.85 16.86
C ASP A 274 3.18 15.77 15.47
N THR A 275 3.66 14.58 15.11
CA THR A 275 4.26 14.32 13.80
C THR A 275 3.26 13.60 12.89
N THR A 276 3.16 14.06 11.65
CA THR A 276 2.39 13.39 10.60
C THR A 276 3.29 13.16 9.40
N LEU A 277 3.33 11.92 8.90
CA LEU A 277 4.08 11.53 7.70
C LEU A 277 3.13 11.33 6.54
N ASP A 278 3.49 11.76 5.34
CA ASP A 278 2.71 11.51 4.12
C ASP A 278 3.65 11.29 2.92
N ALA A 279 3.08 10.88 1.78
CA ALA A 279 3.82 10.79 0.53
C ALA A 279 2.95 11.19 -0.66
N GLN A 280 3.59 11.72 -1.70
CA GLN A 280 3.01 11.97 -3.01
C GLN A 280 3.76 11.14 -4.06
N PHE A 281 3.02 10.43 -4.91
CA PHE A 281 3.54 9.57 -5.97
C PHE A 281 3.32 10.26 -7.31
N LEU A 282 4.42 10.62 -7.98
CA LEU A 282 4.40 11.60 -9.06
C LEU A 282 5.22 11.15 -10.26
N GLN A 283 4.85 11.65 -11.43
CA GLN A 283 5.47 11.37 -12.71
C GLN A 283 5.82 12.68 -13.40
N GLU A 284 7.10 12.88 -13.70
CA GLU A 284 7.55 14.04 -14.49
C GLU A 284 7.02 13.95 -15.92
N TYR A 285 6.94 15.11 -16.56
CA TYR A 285 6.59 15.29 -17.95
C TYR A 285 7.36 16.51 -18.45
N TYR A 286 7.88 16.47 -19.67
CA TYR A 286 8.71 17.50 -20.23
C TYR A 286 8.03 18.10 -21.47
N ASP A 287 8.08 19.42 -21.59
CA ASP A 287 7.60 20.17 -22.74
C ASP A 287 8.68 21.21 -23.12
N TYR A 288 9.75 20.70 -23.74
CA TYR A 288 10.84 21.45 -24.34
C TYR A 288 10.48 21.97 -25.73
N GLU A 289 10.41 23.29 -25.87
CA GLU A 289 10.23 23.99 -27.14
C GLU A 289 11.57 24.64 -27.61
N PRO A 290 12.29 24.07 -28.59
CA PRO A 290 13.55 24.67 -29.08
C PRO A 290 13.31 26.03 -29.73
N ASN A 291 14.15 27.00 -29.43
CA ASN A 291 14.03 28.43 -29.81
C ASN A 291 12.83 29.17 -29.19
N ALA A 292 12.12 28.57 -28.24
CA ALA A 292 11.26 29.28 -27.31
C ALA A 292 12.04 29.50 -26.00
N VAL A 293 11.82 30.64 -25.37
CA VAL A 293 12.55 31.13 -24.19
C VAL A 293 12.33 30.25 -22.94
N ILE A 294 11.59 29.12 -22.99
CA ILE A 294 11.16 28.37 -21.80
C ILE A 294 11.18 26.84 -22.03
N GLU A 295 11.97 26.10 -21.27
CA GLU A 295 11.90 24.64 -21.05
C GLU A 295 10.94 24.34 -19.88
N ARG A 296 10.01 23.40 -20.06
CA ARG A 296 8.93 23.10 -19.10
C ARG A 296 9.01 21.67 -18.57
N VAL A 297 8.77 21.50 -17.27
CA VAL A 297 8.56 20.20 -16.61
C VAL A 297 7.16 20.19 -15.97
N GLU A 298 6.22 19.45 -16.54
CA GLU A 298 4.90 19.14 -15.97
C GLU A 298 4.98 17.90 -15.05
N THR A 299 3.94 17.66 -14.25
CA THR A 299 3.83 16.45 -13.44
C THR A 299 2.39 16.00 -13.39
N GLN A 300 2.13 14.69 -13.49
CA GLN A 300 0.78 14.15 -13.33
C GLN A 300 0.65 13.43 -11.98
N GLU A 301 -0.47 13.66 -11.27
CA GLU A 301 -0.90 12.87 -10.12
C GLU A 301 -1.37 11.50 -10.62
N THR A 302 -0.62 10.43 -10.34
CA THR A 302 -0.95 9.08 -10.82
C THR A 302 -1.88 8.31 -9.88
N THR A 303 -2.06 8.75 -8.62
CA THR A 303 -2.55 7.83 -7.57
C THR A 303 -3.28 8.50 -6.39
N LYS A 304 -4.52 8.09 -6.07
CA LYS A 304 -5.25 8.43 -4.82
C LYS A 304 -5.66 7.15 -4.09
N LEU A 305 -4.87 6.73 -3.11
CA LEU A 305 -5.10 5.49 -2.35
C LEU A 305 -5.95 5.71 -1.09
N PRO A 306 -7.00 4.90 -0.87
CA PRO A 306 -8.06 4.57 -1.82
C PRO A 306 -9.35 5.38 -1.59
N ILE A 307 -10.26 5.25 -2.55
CA ILE A 307 -11.61 5.84 -2.62
C ILE A 307 -12.62 4.78 -2.12
N THR A 308 -13.68 5.24 -1.48
CA THR A 308 -14.77 4.54 -0.76
C THR A 308 -15.38 3.25 -1.36
N TYR A 309 -15.97 2.44 -0.46
CA TYR A 309 -16.75 1.18 -0.56
C TYR A 309 -16.00 -0.15 -0.67
N ASP A 310 -14.78 -0.18 -1.19
CA ASP A 310 -13.98 -1.41 -1.29
C ASP A 310 -12.79 -1.44 -0.31
N SER A 311 -12.91 -0.67 0.77
CA SER A 311 -11.82 -0.31 1.67
C SER A 311 -11.56 -1.39 2.73
N ILE A 312 -10.28 -1.68 2.99
CA ILE A 312 -9.85 -2.65 4.01
C ILE A 312 -10.25 -2.19 5.43
N ALA A 313 -10.57 -0.89 5.63
CA ALA A 313 -11.13 -0.42 6.88
C ALA A 313 -12.50 -1.03 7.23
N LEU A 314 -13.26 -1.58 6.27
CA LEU A 314 -14.51 -2.30 6.55
C LEU A 314 -14.28 -3.55 7.43
N ILE A 315 -13.10 -4.17 7.34
CA ILE A 315 -12.71 -5.33 8.16
C ILE A 315 -12.69 -4.97 9.65
N VAL A 316 -12.15 -3.79 9.98
CA VAL A 316 -12.03 -3.31 11.36
C VAL A 316 -13.41 -3.06 11.99
N ILE A 317 -14.38 -2.63 11.18
CA ILE A 317 -15.75 -2.38 11.67
C ILE A 317 -16.45 -3.71 11.99
N LEU A 318 -16.18 -4.79 11.25
CA LEU A 318 -16.76 -6.11 11.51
C LEU A 318 -16.43 -6.62 12.92
N ALA A 319 -15.16 -6.54 13.35
CA ALA A 319 -14.75 -7.04 14.65
C ALA A 319 -15.57 -6.43 15.80
N LEU A 320 -15.88 -5.13 15.71
CA LEU A 320 -16.75 -4.45 16.68
C LEU A 320 -18.19 -4.99 16.68
N VAL A 321 -18.72 -5.36 15.50
CA VAL A 321 -20.06 -5.93 15.35
C VAL A 321 -20.13 -7.36 15.89
N VAL A 322 -19.12 -8.20 15.61
CA VAL A 322 -19.05 -9.59 16.11
C VAL A 322 -19.04 -9.59 17.64
N ILE A 323 -18.25 -8.73 18.28
CA ILE A 323 -18.27 -8.58 19.75
C ILE A 323 -19.65 -8.16 20.25
N ALA A 324 -20.28 -7.17 19.61
CA ALA A 324 -21.60 -6.72 20.01
C ALA A 324 -22.61 -7.88 19.99
N LEU A 325 -22.57 -8.73 18.97
CA LEU A 325 -23.41 -9.92 18.86
C LEU A 325 -23.08 -10.97 19.93
N VAL A 326 -21.80 -11.25 20.21
CA VAL A 326 -21.39 -12.17 21.28
C VAL A 326 -21.85 -11.68 22.66
N VAL A 327 -21.68 -10.39 22.95
CA VAL A 327 -22.15 -9.77 24.21
C VAL A 327 -23.67 -9.84 24.32
N ILE A 328 -24.40 -9.57 23.23
CA ILE A 328 -25.86 -9.69 23.18
C ILE A 328 -26.27 -11.16 23.42
N PHE A 329 -25.61 -12.12 22.78
CA PHE A 329 -25.88 -13.55 22.95
C PHE A 329 -25.64 -14.03 24.40
N ILE A 330 -24.51 -13.63 25.01
CA ILE A 330 -24.21 -13.93 26.42
C ILE A 330 -25.27 -13.32 27.35
N ARG A 331 -25.68 -12.06 27.10
CA ARG A 331 -26.75 -11.41 27.86
C ARG A 331 -28.09 -12.14 27.70
N MET A 332 -28.47 -12.52 26.48
CA MET A 332 -29.69 -13.29 26.22
C MET A 332 -29.66 -14.65 26.94
N LYS A 333 -28.54 -15.37 26.89
CA LYS A 333 -28.37 -16.66 27.57
C LYS A 333 -28.46 -16.52 29.10
N LYS A 334 -27.93 -15.43 29.67
CA LYS A 334 -28.03 -15.12 31.11
C LYS A 334 -29.44 -14.70 31.54
N LEU A 335 -30.19 -14.03 30.67
CA LEU A 335 -31.60 -13.68 30.89
C LEU A 335 -32.52 -14.90 30.81
N ASN A 336 -32.28 -15.81 29.86
CA ASN A 336 -33.05 -17.06 29.75
C ASN A 336 -32.83 -17.99 30.95
N LYS A 337 -31.59 -18.11 31.46
CA LYS A 337 -31.33 -18.84 32.72
C LYS A 337 -32.07 -18.27 33.93
N LYS A 338 -32.27 -16.94 34.00
CA LYS A 338 -33.06 -16.31 35.09
C LYS A 338 -34.56 -16.58 34.99
N ASN A 339 -35.06 -16.94 33.80
CA ASN A 339 -36.46 -17.29 33.59
C ASN A 339 -36.75 -18.79 33.80
N GLU A 340 -35.73 -19.65 33.76
CA GLU A 340 -35.84 -21.09 34.07
C GLU A 340 -35.75 -21.38 35.59
N GLU A 341 -35.27 -20.43 36.40
CA GLU A 341 -35.19 -20.53 37.87
C GLU A 341 -36.41 -19.94 38.61
N LYS A 342 -37.50 -19.63 37.89
CA LYS A 342 -38.81 -19.24 38.45
C LYS A 342 -39.88 -20.25 38.04
#